data_AF-A0A1D2IQD4-F1
#
_entry.id   AF-A0A1D2IQD4-F1
#
_cell.length_a   1.000
_cell.length_b   1.000
_cell.length_c   1.000
_cell.angle_alpha   90.00
_cell.angle_beta   90.00
_cell.angle_gamma   90.00
#
_symmetry.space_group_name_H-M   'P 1'
#
loop_
_entity.id
_entity.type
_entity.pdbx_description
1 polymer ?
#
loop_
_entity_poly.entity_id
_entity_poly.type
_entity_poly.pdbx_seq_one_letter_code
_entity_poly.pdbx_strand_id
1 'polypeptide(L)'
;MNTLIDTFTVRKDELFTALVQHIQISFVSLFIAVLIALPLGIYLTRHKRLAEPIIQVAAIFQTIPSLALLGLLIPLVGIGIVPAIIALVIYALLPILRNTYTGIKEVDPALVEASRAMGMNKWKRLYKVQLPLAMPVIMAGIRTAMVLIIGTATLAALIGAGGLGDLILLGIDRNDNSLILLGAIPAALLAILFDFLLRFLEKASFKSTIITISAGILLTAAIIVVPYFASDKKEITIAGKLGAEPEILINMYKLVIEDETDLKVNVKPNMGKTSFVFNALKSGDIDIYPEFTGTVLETFLKENAKTHDPEEVYTQARDGLAKDFDMTYLKPMKYNNTYALAVSPEFAKENNLEKISDLGPVSDQVKAGFTLEFKDRSDGYKGIQDKYGLTFSNLKTMEPKLRYNAIKSGDINLLDAYSTDSELAQYKLKVLEDDQQLFPPYQGAPLMLTKTLDKYPELKKPLNKLAGKITDDEMRKMNYEVNVNGKSAYTVAKDYLKDQGIIK
;
A
#
# COMPACT_ATOMS: atom_id res chain seq x y z
N MET A 1 2.93 -21.71 16.53
CA MET A 1 3.86 -20.85 17.29
C MET A 1 5.19 -20.60 16.57
N ASN A 2 5.64 -21.48 15.66
CA ASN A 2 6.86 -21.21 14.87
C ASN A 2 6.66 -20.17 13.73
N THR A 3 5.46 -20.08 13.15
CA THR A 3 5.19 -19.24 11.97
C THR A 3 5.44 -17.74 12.17
N LEU A 4 5.10 -17.17 13.34
CA LEU A 4 5.34 -15.74 13.61
C LEU A 4 6.83 -15.43 13.79
N ILE A 5 7.57 -16.33 14.45
CA ILE A 5 9.02 -16.19 14.67
C ILE A 5 9.78 -16.32 13.35
N ASP A 6 9.35 -17.26 12.50
CA ASP A 6 9.91 -17.44 11.16
C ASP A 6 9.65 -16.19 10.30
N THR A 7 8.41 -15.69 10.30
CA THR A 7 8.03 -14.45 9.58
C THR A 7 8.85 -13.25 10.06
N PHE A 8 9.01 -13.09 11.38
CA PHE A 8 9.85 -12.04 11.96
C PHE A 8 11.30 -12.15 11.51
N THR A 9 11.87 -13.36 11.52
CA THR A 9 13.28 -13.59 11.13
C THR A 9 13.51 -13.23 9.67
N VAL A 10 12.56 -13.56 8.79
CA VAL A 10 12.62 -13.26 7.35
C VAL A 10 12.42 -11.77 7.06
N ARG A 11 11.59 -11.06 7.83
CA ARG A 11 11.17 -9.66 7.52
C ARG A 11 11.66 -8.60 8.49
N LYS A 12 12.66 -8.90 9.32
CA LYS A 12 13.20 -7.98 10.35
C LYS A 12 13.60 -6.59 9.81
N ASP A 13 14.17 -6.53 8.60
CA ASP A 13 14.68 -5.28 8.02
C ASP A 13 13.53 -4.40 7.51
N GLU A 14 12.50 -5.03 6.94
CA GLU A 14 11.25 -4.39 6.53
C GLU A 14 10.51 -3.85 7.76
N LEU A 15 10.39 -4.66 8.81
CA LEU A 15 9.78 -4.24 10.07
C LEU A 15 10.52 -3.05 10.70
N PHE A 16 11.85 -3.06 10.73
CA PHE A 16 12.63 -1.95 11.26
C PHE A 16 12.40 -0.66 10.48
N THR A 17 12.38 -0.75 9.15
CA THR A 17 12.12 0.40 8.27
C THR A 17 10.71 0.96 8.51
N ALA A 18 9.70 0.08 8.52
CA ALA A 18 8.32 0.43 8.81
C ALA A 18 8.17 1.06 10.20
N LEU A 19 8.85 0.53 11.22
CA LEU A 19 8.84 1.07 12.58
C LEU A 19 9.37 2.52 12.61
N VAL A 20 10.51 2.77 11.97
CA VAL A 20 11.12 4.11 11.91
C VAL A 20 10.20 5.09 11.19
N GLN A 21 9.65 4.71 10.04
CA GLN A 21 8.70 5.53 9.30
C GLN A 21 7.46 5.86 10.14
N HIS A 22 6.90 4.87 10.84
CA HIS A 22 5.72 5.05 11.68
C HIS A 22 5.96 6.05 12.82
N ILE A 23 7.12 5.95 13.47
CA ILE A 23 7.56 6.89 14.51
C ILE A 23 7.72 8.28 13.92
N GLN A 24 8.39 8.42 12.77
CA GLN A 24 8.64 9.71 12.12
C GLN A 24 7.33 10.44 11.79
N ILE A 25 6.42 9.78 11.07
CA ILE A 25 5.14 10.37 10.65
C ILE A 25 4.32 10.76 11.89
N SER A 26 4.33 9.93 12.93
CA SER A 26 3.59 10.20 14.17
C SER A 26 4.13 11.42 14.92
N PHE A 27 5.45 11.51 15.09
CA PHE A 27 6.08 12.63 15.84
C PHE A 27 6.01 13.96 15.09
N VAL A 28 6.21 13.95 13.78
CA VAL A 28 6.09 15.16 12.95
C VAL A 28 4.66 15.68 13.01
N SER A 29 3.67 14.79 12.89
CA SER A 29 2.25 15.16 13.00
C SER A 29 1.90 15.72 14.38
N LEU A 30 2.36 15.08 15.46
CA LEU A 30 2.12 15.56 16.82
C LEU A 30 2.75 16.94 17.04
N PHE A 31 3.98 17.15 16.55
CA PHE A 31 4.66 18.43 16.70
C PHE A 31 3.89 19.57 16.04
N ILE A 32 3.51 19.38 14.78
CA ILE A 32 2.75 20.38 14.02
C ILE A 32 1.41 20.63 14.71
N ALA A 33 0.74 19.59 15.18
CA ALA A 33 -0.51 19.72 15.93
C ALA A 33 -0.32 20.51 17.23
N VAL A 34 0.75 20.28 18.00
CA VAL A 34 1.07 21.06 19.22
C VAL A 34 1.37 22.52 18.87
N LEU A 35 2.17 22.78 17.83
CA LEU A 35 2.50 24.14 17.38
C LEU A 35 1.26 24.95 16.98
N ILE A 36 0.22 24.29 16.48
CA ILE A 36 -1.04 24.95 16.09
C ILE A 36 -2.00 25.03 17.28
N ALA A 37 -2.30 23.89 17.91
CA ALA A 37 -3.37 23.76 18.90
C ALA A 37 -3.03 24.39 20.25
N LEU A 38 -1.77 24.35 20.69
CA LEU A 38 -1.37 24.91 21.99
C LEU A 38 -1.47 26.45 21.99
N PRO A 39 -0.90 27.20 21.03
CA PRO A 39 -1.09 28.65 20.95
C PRO A 39 -2.56 29.03 20.73
N LEU A 40 -3.28 28.30 19.88
CA LEU A 40 -4.69 28.56 19.63
C LEU A 40 -5.54 28.35 20.90
N GLY A 41 -5.29 27.28 21.65
CA GLY A 41 -5.96 27.01 22.92
C GLY A 41 -5.70 28.10 23.96
N ILE A 42 -4.44 28.51 24.12
CA ILE A 42 -4.06 29.64 24.98
C ILE A 42 -4.79 30.91 24.55
N TYR A 43 -4.83 31.20 23.25
CA TYR A 43 -5.51 32.39 22.71
C TYR A 43 -7.02 32.39 23.00
N LEU A 44 -7.67 31.24 22.85
CA LEU A 44 -9.10 31.07 23.08
C LEU A 44 -9.52 31.27 24.54
N THR A 45 -8.62 31.02 25.51
CA THR A 45 -8.91 31.30 26.94
C THR A 45 -9.21 32.77 27.21
N ARG A 46 -8.71 33.68 26.35
CA ARG A 46 -8.95 35.12 26.43
C ARG A 46 -10.15 35.56 25.59
N HIS A 47 -10.54 34.77 24.59
CA HIS A 47 -11.62 35.07 23.64
C HIS A 47 -12.76 34.06 23.76
N LYS A 48 -13.40 34.02 24.94
CA LYS A 48 -14.42 33.02 25.31
C LYS A 48 -15.56 32.86 24.30
N ARG A 49 -15.95 33.94 23.60
CA ARG A 49 -17.00 33.91 22.56
C ARG A 49 -16.59 33.10 21.32
N LEU A 50 -15.28 33.06 21.01
CA LEU A 50 -14.73 32.30 19.89
C LEU A 50 -14.35 30.87 20.27
N ALA A 51 -14.24 30.56 21.56
CA ALA A 51 -13.73 29.28 22.04
C ALA A 51 -14.60 28.10 21.60
N GLU A 52 -15.90 28.12 21.90
CA GLU A 52 -16.78 26.99 21.53
C GLU A 52 -16.91 26.81 20.02
N PRO A 53 -17.13 27.85 19.19
CA PRO A 53 -17.18 27.67 17.73
C PRO A 53 -15.90 27.05 17.14
N ILE A 54 -14.71 27.52 17.54
CA ILE A 54 -13.45 26.99 17.00
C ILE A 54 -13.21 25.55 17.45
N ILE A 55 -13.52 25.23 18.71
CA ILE A 55 -13.41 23.85 19.20
C ILE A 55 -14.40 22.94 18.47
N GLN A 56 -15.62 23.40 18.18
CA GLN A 56 -16.60 22.65 17.39
C GLN A 56 -16.11 22.40 15.96
N VAL A 57 -15.49 23.39 15.32
CA VAL A 57 -14.87 23.21 13.99
C VAL A 57 -13.79 22.11 14.04
N ALA A 58 -12.90 22.13 15.04
CA ALA A 58 -11.91 21.07 15.23
C ALA A 58 -12.57 19.69 15.45
N ALA A 59 -13.69 19.65 16.17
CA ALA A 59 -14.45 18.42 16.37
C ALA A 59 -15.07 17.89 15.07
N ILE A 60 -15.66 18.76 14.24
CA ILE A 60 -16.21 18.38 12.93
C ILE A 60 -15.13 17.73 12.08
N PHE A 61 -13.94 18.33 11.99
CA PHE A 61 -12.86 17.75 11.21
C PHE A 61 -12.39 16.38 11.74
N GLN A 62 -12.35 16.19 13.06
CA GLN A 62 -12.00 14.89 13.66
C GLN A 62 -13.07 13.81 13.39
N THR A 63 -14.32 14.19 13.15
CA THR A 63 -15.40 13.23 12.84
C THR A 63 -15.40 12.73 11.39
N ILE A 64 -14.66 13.38 10.48
CA ILE A 64 -14.54 12.94 9.09
C ILE A 64 -13.78 11.61 9.08
N PRO A 65 -14.34 10.50 8.55
CA PRO A 65 -13.64 9.22 8.51
C PRO A 65 -12.23 9.34 7.91
N SER A 66 -11.23 8.75 8.57
CA SER A 66 -9.81 8.94 8.23
C SER A 66 -9.52 8.53 6.79
N LEU A 67 -10.09 7.41 6.34
CA LEU A 67 -9.98 6.96 4.95
C LEU A 67 -10.54 7.98 3.95
N ALA A 68 -11.69 8.60 4.27
CA ALA A 68 -12.30 9.62 3.42
C ALA A 68 -11.47 10.91 3.40
N LEU A 69 -10.93 11.32 4.54
CA LEU A 69 -10.04 12.49 4.64
C LEU A 69 -8.76 12.28 3.81
N LEU A 70 -8.14 11.11 3.91
CA LEU A 70 -6.97 10.75 3.10
C LEU A 70 -7.30 10.77 1.60
N GLY A 71 -8.45 10.19 1.21
CA GLY A 71 -8.93 10.22 -0.18
C GLY A 71 -9.15 11.63 -0.73
N LEU A 72 -9.69 12.54 0.09
CA LEU A 72 -9.92 13.94 -0.28
C LEU A 72 -8.61 14.74 -0.45
N LEU A 73 -7.54 14.35 0.23
CA LEU A 73 -6.25 15.02 0.14
C LEU A 73 -5.45 14.62 -1.11
N ILE A 74 -5.71 13.44 -1.69
CA ILE A 74 -4.96 12.95 -2.86
C ILE A 74 -4.98 13.95 -4.03
N PRO A 75 -6.13 14.51 -4.47
CA PRO A 75 -6.15 15.46 -5.58
C PRO A 75 -5.51 16.82 -5.24
N LEU A 76 -5.36 17.15 -3.94
CA LEU A 76 -4.91 18.47 -3.48
C LEU A 76 -3.40 18.53 -3.24
N VAL A 77 -2.83 17.47 -2.66
CA VAL A 77 -1.43 17.44 -2.21
C VAL A 77 -0.66 16.20 -2.70
N GLY A 78 -1.28 15.37 -3.53
CA GLY A 78 -0.70 14.14 -4.04
C GLY A 78 -0.76 13.00 -3.03
N ILE A 79 0.11 12.01 -3.21
CA ILE A 79 0.14 10.76 -2.46
C ILE A 79 1.36 10.72 -1.51
N GLY A 80 1.26 9.96 -0.42
CA GLY A 80 2.41 9.65 0.45
C GLY A 80 2.37 10.33 1.82
N ILE A 81 3.54 10.76 2.30
CA ILE A 81 3.73 11.21 3.69
C ILE A 81 3.02 12.54 3.97
N VAL A 82 3.00 13.47 3.01
CA VAL A 82 2.43 14.82 3.19
C VAL A 82 0.93 14.79 3.50
N PRO A 83 0.05 14.18 2.66
CA PRO A 83 -1.37 14.05 2.99
C PRO A 83 -1.62 13.31 4.30
N ALA A 84 -0.81 12.28 4.61
CA ALA A 84 -0.91 11.57 5.88
C ALA A 84 -0.65 12.50 7.07
N ILE A 85 0.42 13.29 7.05
CA ILE A 85 0.71 14.27 8.10
C ILE A 85 -0.44 15.27 8.26
N ILE A 86 -0.99 15.80 7.16
CA ILE A 86 -2.12 16.74 7.21
C ILE A 86 -3.32 16.11 7.91
N ALA A 87 -3.69 14.88 7.53
CA ALA A 87 -4.80 14.16 8.14
C ALA A 87 -4.56 13.90 9.64
N LEU A 88 -3.37 13.43 10.00
CA LEU A 88 -3.00 13.13 11.39
C LEU A 88 -2.96 14.39 12.26
N VAL A 89 -2.46 15.52 11.72
CA VAL A 89 -2.51 16.82 12.39
C VAL A 89 -3.95 17.20 12.68
N ILE A 90 -4.83 17.17 11.67
CA ILE A 90 -6.25 17.50 11.81
C ILE A 90 -6.90 16.70 12.95
N TYR A 91 -6.64 15.39 12.98
CA TYR A 91 -7.15 14.50 14.03
C TYR A 91 -6.64 14.83 15.43
N ALA A 92 -5.38 15.27 15.53
CA ALA A 92 -4.72 15.61 16.78
C ALA A 92 -5.07 17.00 17.33
N LEU A 93 -5.59 17.91 16.49
CA LEU A 93 -5.91 19.28 16.91
C LEU A 93 -6.91 19.31 18.06
N LEU A 94 -8.02 18.56 17.98
CA LEU A 94 -9.09 18.63 18.98
C LEU A 94 -8.64 18.28 20.41
N PRO A 95 -8.04 17.10 20.68
CA PRO A 95 -7.66 16.73 22.04
C PRO A 95 -6.66 17.72 22.64
N ILE A 96 -5.69 18.22 21.87
CA ILE A 96 -4.70 19.21 22.34
C ILE A 96 -5.38 20.55 22.61
N LEU A 97 -6.20 21.02 21.68
CA LEU A 97 -6.88 22.32 21.77
C LEU A 97 -7.84 22.36 22.96
N ARG A 98 -8.70 21.35 23.10
CA ARG A 98 -9.71 21.26 24.16
C ARG A 98 -9.06 21.17 25.53
N ASN A 99 -8.05 20.31 25.70
CA ASN A 99 -7.35 20.18 26.99
C ASN A 99 -6.53 21.43 27.33
N THR A 100 -5.95 22.11 26.35
CA THR A 100 -5.26 23.39 26.60
C THR A 100 -6.22 24.46 27.09
N TYR A 101 -7.38 24.61 26.43
CA TYR A 101 -8.40 25.56 26.84
C TYR A 101 -8.95 25.24 28.22
N THR A 102 -9.34 23.99 28.47
CA THR A 102 -9.89 23.53 29.76
C THR A 102 -8.86 23.67 30.87
N GLY A 103 -7.63 23.18 30.68
CA GLY A 103 -6.59 23.21 31.70
C GLY A 103 -6.25 24.62 32.18
N ILE A 104 -6.21 25.61 31.29
CA ILE A 104 -5.96 27.02 31.68
C ILE A 104 -7.19 27.65 32.34
N LYS A 105 -8.40 27.28 31.89
CA LYS A 105 -9.67 27.80 32.41
C LYS A 105 -9.97 27.29 33.82
N GLU A 106 -9.54 26.08 34.14
CA GLU A 106 -9.75 25.41 35.44
C GLU A 106 -8.72 25.78 36.51
N VAL A 107 -7.70 26.59 36.17
CA VAL A 107 -6.77 27.13 37.17
C VAL A 107 -7.55 27.96 38.20
N ASP A 108 -7.31 27.67 39.49
CA ASP A 108 -7.98 28.33 40.62
C ASP A 108 -7.94 29.87 40.48
N PRO A 109 -9.11 30.53 40.42
CA PRO A 109 -9.21 31.99 40.37
C PRO A 109 -8.43 32.69 41.49
N ALA A 110 -8.35 32.12 42.70
CA ALA A 110 -7.61 32.70 43.82
C ALA A 110 -6.12 32.83 43.50
N LEU A 111 -5.53 31.85 42.82
CA LEU A 111 -4.12 31.90 42.38
C LEU A 111 -3.91 32.94 41.27
N VAL A 112 -4.91 33.13 40.41
CA VAL A 112 -4.90 34.15 39.34
C VAL A 112 -5.01 35.57 39.92
N GLU A 113 -5.80 35.76 40.98
CA GLU A 113 -5.92 37.02 41.71
C GLU A 113 -4.68 37.32 42.54
N ALA A 114 -4.16 36.33 43.28
CA ALA A 114 -2.92 36.46 44.05
C ALA A 114 -1.73 36.84 43.15
N SER A 115 -1.59 36.21 41.99
CA SER A 115 -0.55 36.56 41.01
C SER A 115 -0.72 37.96 40.43
N ARG A 116 -1.96 38.44 40.28
CA ARG A 116 -2.23 39.85 39.90
C ARG A 116 -1.83 40.82 41.01
N ALA A 117 -2.15 40.50 42.27
CA ALA A 117 -1.79 41.30 43.43
C ALA A 117 -0.27 41.41 43.62
N MET A 118 0.48 40.36 43.27
CA MET A 118 1.95 40.36 43.21
C MET A 118 2.54 41.14 42.01
N GLY A 119 1.73 41.88 41.25
CA GLY A 119 2.18 42.73 40.13
C GLY A 119 2.52 41.97 38.84
N MET A 120 2.11 40.70 38.69
CA MET A 120 2.35 39.97 37.45
C MET A 120 1.45 40.47 36.31
N ASN A 121 2.06 40.85 35.19
CA ASN A 121 1.32 41.14 33.97
C ASN A 121 0.75 39.85 33.34
N LYS A 122 -0.14 40.00 32.34
CA LYS A 122 -0.84 38.87 31.69
C LYS A 122 0.09 37.77 31.18
N TRP A 123 1.27 38.15 30.66
CA TRP A 123 2.26 37.22 30.14
C TRP A 123 3.02 36.50 31.25
N LYS A 124 3.51 37.23 32.25
CA LYS A 124 4.18 36.65 33.43
C LYS A 124 3.25 35.69 34.17
N ARG A 125 1.98 36.04 34.34
CA ARG A 125 0.98 35.17 34.96
C ARG A 125 0.70 33.92 34.15
N LEU A 126 0.61 34.03 32.82
CA LEU A 126 0.43 32.88 31.94
C LEU A 126 1.60 31.89 32.09
N TYR A 127 2.85 32.36 31.96
CA TYR A 127 4.03 31.49 31.98
C TYR A 127 4.43 30.98 33.36
N LYS A 128 4.21 31.76 34.44
CA LYS A 128 4.65 31.39 35.79
C LYS A 128 3.57 30.74 36.65
N VAL A 129 2.29 30.89 36.32
CA VAL A 129 1.18 30.40 37.14
C VAL A 129 0.26 29.52 36.34
N GLN A 130 -0.37 30.05 35.29
CA GLN A 130 -1.44 29.31 34.58
C GLN A 130 -0.91 28.10 33.82
N LEU A 131 0.15 28.25 33.01
CA LEU A 131 0.71 27.14 32.24
C LEU A 131 1.25 26.02 33.15
N PRO A 132 2.08 26.29 34.18
CA PRO A 132 2.54 25.24 35.10
C PRO A 132 1.41 24.47 35.78
N LEU A 133 0.33 25.15 36.19
CA LEU A 133 -0.81 24.50 36.84
C LEU A 133 -1.71 23.75 35.84
N ALA A 134 -1.82 24.24 34.60
CA ALA A 134 -2.58 23.60 33.52
C ALA A 134 -1.83 22.43 32.86
N MET A 135 -0.53 22.28 33.10
CA MET A 135 0.32 21.32 32.39
C MET A 135 -0.17 19.87 32.46
N PRO A 136 -0.63 19.33 33.60
CA PRO A 136 -1.13 17.96 33.65
C PRO A 136 -2.27 17.71 32.65
N VAL A 137 -3.20 18.67 32.54
CA VAL A 137 -4.33 18.60 31.61
C VAL A 137 -3.86 18.76 30.16
N ILE A 138 -2.99 19.73 29.88
CA ILE A 138 -2.40 19.93 28.54
C ILE A 138 -1.69 18.64 28.08
N MET A 139 -0.90 18.02 28.97
CA MET A 139 -0.18 16.78 28.68
C MET A 139 -1.11 15.59 28.50
N ALA A 140 -2.22 15.51 29.22
CA ALA A 140 -3.26 14.52 28.96
C ALA A 140 -3.80 14.65 27.53
N GLY A 141 -4.05 15.88 27.05
CA GLY A 141 -4.45 16.13 25.66
C GLY A 141 -3.40 15.70 24.62
N ILE A 142 -2.12 16.00 24.87
CA ILE A 142 -1.01 15.60 23.99
C ILE A 142 -0.86 14.07 23.96
N ARG A 143 -1.03 13.39 25.10
CA ARG A 143 -0.98 11.93 25.20
C ARG A 143 -2.13 11.28 24.43
N THR A 144 -3.36 11.76 24.62
CA THR A 144 -4.52 11.30 23.85
C THR A 144 -4.30 11.49 22.35
N ALA A 145 -3.75 12.64 21.94
CA ALA A 145 -3.42 12.91 20.55
C ALA A 145 -2.36 11.94 20.01
N MET A 146 -1.31 11.65 20.79
CA MET A 146 -0.25 10.72 20.38
C MET A 146 -0.79 9.30 20.15
N VAL A 147 -1.62 8.79 21.07
CA VAL A 147 -2.24 7.47 20.92
C VAL A 147 -3.14 7.44 19.68
N LEU A 148 -3.94 8.48 19.46
CA LEU A 148 -4.78 8.62 18.28
C LEU A 148 -3.96 8.64 16.99
N ILE A 149 -2.88 9.43 16.95
CA ILE A 149 -1.98 9.54 15.80
C ILE A 149 -1.37 8.17 15.49
N ILE A 150 -0.78 7.48 16.47
CA ILE A 150 -0.10 6.19 16.23
C ILE A 150 -1.09 5.16 15.69
N GLY A 151 -2.30 5.10 16.25
CA GLY A 151 -3.36 4.21 15.77
C GLY A 151 -3.81 4.55 14.35
N THR A 152 -4.17 5.82 14.10
CA THR A 152 -4.67 6.28 12.79
C THR A 152 -3.60 6.30 11.69
N ALA A 153 -2.32 6.46 12.05
CA ALA A 153 -1.20 6.42 11.12
C ALA A 153 -1.06 5.06 10.42
N THR A 154 -1.61 3.98 10.99
CA THR A 154 -1.66 2.68 10.30
C THR A 154 -2.45 2.74 8.98
N LEU A 155 -3.41 3.67 8.87
CA LEU A 155 -4.17 3.87 7.64
C LEU A 155 -3.42 4.71 6.61
N ALA A 156 -2.34 5.38 6.98
CA ALA A 156 -1.52 6.17 6.07
C ALA A 156 -0.84 5.31 4.99
N ALA A 157 -0.64 4.01 5.29
CA ALA A 157 -0.18 3.01 4.34
C ALA A 157 -1.11 2.88 3.11
N LEU A 158 -2.43 3.11 3.26
CA LEU A 158 -3.39 3.07 2.16
C LEU A 158 -3.13 4.14 1.10
N ILE A 159 -2.38 5.19 1.46
CA ILE A 159 -1.96 6.22 0.54
C ILE A 159 -0.43 6.27 0.38
N GLY A 160 0.25 5.13 0.59
CA GLY A 160 1.69 5.02 0.35
C GLY A 160 2.57 5.89 1.24
N ALA A 161 2.08 6.30 2.42
CA ALA A 161 2.89 7.03 3.41
C ALA A 161 3.91 6.12 4.11
N GLY A 162 3.69 4.81 4.07
CA GLY A 162 4.53 3.81 4.71
C GLY A 162 4.16 3.55 6.17
N GLY A 163 5.11 2.98 6.92
CA GLY A 163 4.95 2.69 8.34
C GLY A 163 4.46 1.26 8.61
N LEU A 164 4.10 0.99 9.87
CA LEU A 164 3.64 -0.34 10.28
C LEU A 164 2.30 -0.74 9.63
N GLY A 165 1.56 0.23 9.10
CA GLY A 165 0.36 -0.01 8.30
C GLY A 165 0.60 -0.86 7.05
N ASP A 166 1.77 -0.75 6.42
CA ASP A 166 2.11 -1.53 5.21
C ASP A 166 2.05 -3.03 5.51
N LEU A 167 2.61 -3.45 6.65
CA LEU A 167 2.58 -4.86 7.10
C LEU A 167 1.17 -5.33 7.44
N ILE A 168 0.36 -4.46 8.03
CA ILE A 168 -1.04 -4.79 8.40
C ILE A 168 -1.86 -5.00 7.12
N LEU A 169 -1.79 -4.07 6.17
CA LEU A 169 -2.52 -4.18 4.90
C LEU A 169 -2.03 -5.37 4.08
N LEU A 170 -0.71 -5.58 4.02
CA LEU A 170 -0.13 -6.74 3.35
C LEU A 170 -0.64 -8.05 3.96
N GLY A 171 -0.72 -8.14 5.28
CA GLY A 171 -1.26 -9.30 5.96
C GLY A 171 -2.76 -9.49 5.71
N ILE A 172 -3.54 -8.42 5.64
CA ILE A 172 -4.97 -8.47 5.27
C ILE A 172 -5.13 -9.01 3.84
N ASP A 173 -4.38 -8.45 2.90
CA ASP A 173 -4.45 -8.83 1.48
C ASP A 173 -4.03 -10.28 1.25
N ARG A 174 -2.98 -10.72 1.96
CA ARG A 174 -2.49 -12.11 1.90
C ARG A 174 -3.26 -13.07 2.80
N ASN A 175 -4.22 -12.57 3.60
CA ASN A 175 -4.89 -13.34 4.65
C ASN A 175 -3.88 -14.06 5.58
N ASP A 176 -2.76 -13.41 5.86
CA ASP A 176 -1.68 -13.89 6.72
C ASP A 176 -1.74 -13.19 8.07
N ASN A 177 -2.30 -13.90 9.05
CA ASN A 177 -2.40 -13.41 10.43
C ASN A 177 -1.03 -13.09 11.04
N SER A 178 0.04 -13.76 10.61
CA SER A 178 1.39 -13.49 11.12
C SER A 178 1.85 -12.11 10.70
N LEU A 179 1.61 -11.71 9.44
CA LEU A 179 1.92 -10.37 8.93
C LEU A 179 1.04 -9.29 9.57
N ILE A 180 -0.25 -9.55 9.75
CA ILE A 180 -1.16 -8.62 10.45
C ILE A 180 -0.63 -8.35 11.86
N LEU A 181 -0.28 -9.42 12.60
CA LEU A 181 0.26 -9.30 13.95
C LEU A 181 1.65 -8.65 13.97
N LEU A 182 2.48 -8.90 12.95
CA LEU A 182 3.82 -8.29 12.81
C LEU A 182 3.75 -6.77 12.67
N GLY A 183 2.70 -6.22 12.06
CA GLY A 183 2.47 -4.77 12.03
C GLY A 183 1.69 -4.24 13.24
N ALA A 184 0.61 -4.93 13.64
CA ALA A 184 -0.32 -4.45 14.66
C ALA A 184 0.26 -4.48 16.09
N ILE A 185 1.01 -5.53 16.46
CA ILE A 185 1.59 -5.64 17.81
C ILE A 185 2.62 -4.52 18.04
N PRO A 186 3.62 -4.28 17.15
CA PRO A 186 4.53 -3.16 17.31
C PRO A 186 3.80 -1.81 17.32
N ALA A 187 2.74 -1.61 16.55
CA ALA A 187 1.99 -0.35 16.56
C ALA A 187 1.31 -0.10 17.92
N ALA A 188 0.68 -1.14 18.49
CA ALA A 188 0.09 -1.08 19.83
C ALA A 188 1.15 -0.86 20.91
N LEU A 189 2.29 -1.56 20.84
CA LEU A 189 3.41 -1.38 21.76
C LEU A 189 4.01 0.02 21.66
N LEU A 190 4.13 0.59 20.46
CA LEU A 190 4.56 1.98 20.27
C LEU A 190 3.58 2.96 20.93
N ALA A 191 2.27 2.76 20.78
CA ALA A 191 1.26 3.61 21.40
C ALA A 191 1.38 3.59 22.94
N ILE A 192 1.53 2.40 23.52
CA ILE A 192 1.72 2.23 24.97
C ILE A 192 3.06 2.85 25.42
N LEU A 193 4.14 2.59 24.68
CA LEU A 193 5.47 3.11 24.99
C LEU A 193 5.46 4.63 25.00
N PHE A 194 4.92 5.28 23.96
CA PHE A 194 4.91 6.74 23.89
C PHE A 194 3.92 7.38 24.86
N ASP A 195 2.76 6.75 25.11
CA ASP A 195 1.87 7.21 26.18
C ASP A 195 2.58 7.20 27.54
N PHE A 196 3.30 6.11 27.84
CA PHE A 196 4.08 5.97 29.07
C PHE A 196 5.22 6.97 29.16
N LEU A 197 6.00 7.16 28.08
CA LEU A 197 7.09 8.15 28.04
C LEU A 197 6.58 9.58 28.26
N LEU A 198 5.47 9.95 27.60
CA LEU A 198 4.86 11.27 27.74
C LEU A 198 4.22 11.48 29.11
N ARG A 199 3.77 10.42 29.79
CA ARG A 199 3.26 10.49 31.17
C ARG A 199 4.30 10.99 32.16
N PHE A 200 5.59 10.66 31.99
CA PHE A 200 6.63 11.21 32.87
C PHE A 200 6.79 12.71 32.72
N LEU A 201 6.48 13.26 31.53
CA LEU A 201 6.50 14.70 31.29
C LEU A 201 5.32 15.44 31.93
N GLU A 202 4.28 14.72 32.36
CA GLU A 202 3.13 15.28 33.10
C GLU A 202 3.55 15.87 34.45
N LYS A 203 4.56 15.26 35.09
CA LYS A 203 5.12 15.72 36.37
C LYS A 203 6.30 16.68 36.19
N ALA A 204 6.76 16.90 34.96
CA ALA A 204 7.89 17.76 34.67
C ALA A 204 7.47 19.23 34.59
N SER A 205 8.42 20.14 34.83
CA SER A 205 8.16 21.57 34.64
C SER A 205 7.89 21.90 33.17
N PHE A 206 7.04 22.89 32.90
CA PHE A 206 6.71 23.37 31.55
C PHE A 206 7.95 23.52 30.63
N LYS A 207 9.03 24.08 31.18
CA LYS A 207 10.28 24.30 30.44
C LYS A 207 10.96 22.98 30.06
N SER A 208 11.02 22.01 30.98
CA SER A 208 11.59 20.69 30.73
C SER A 208 10.78 19.94 29.67
N THR A 209 9.45 19.98 29.76
CA THR A 209 8.55 19.32 28.81
C THR A 209 8.71 19.85 27.39
N ILE A 210 8.76 21.17 27.21
CA ILE A 210 9.00 21.76 25.88
C ILE A 210 10.37 21.40 25.34
N ILE A 211 11.42 21.43 26.16
CA ILE A 211 12.77 21.07 25.72
C ILE A 211 12.81 19.60 25.27
N THR A 212 12.26 18.68 26.05
CA THR A 212 12.27 17.25 25.72
C THR A 212 11.48 16.95 24.45
N ILE A 213 10.29 17.55 24.30
CA ILE A 213 9.49 17.41 23.08
C ILE A 213 10.27 17.96 21.88
N SER A 214 10.76 19.20 21.98
CA SER A 214 11.51 19.86 20.90
C SER A 214 12.78 19.10 20.51
N ALA A 215 13.51 18.55 21.48
CA ALA A 215 14.70 17.74 21.23
C ALA A 215 14.35 16.43 20.50
N GLY A 216 13.28 15.74 20.92
CA GLY A 216 12.79 14.53 20.24
C GLY A 216 12.41 14.80 18.78
N ILE A 217 11.81 15.96 18.50
CA ILE A 217 11.44 16.39 17.16
C ILE A 217 12.65 16.77 16.32
N LEU A 218 13.62 17.47 16.89
CA LEU A 218 14.86 17.78 16.19
C LEU A 218 15.63 16.50 15.85
N LEU A 219 15.60 15.50 16.73
CA LEU A 219 16.15 14.18 16.47
C LEU A 219 15.41 13.47 15.32
N THR A 220 14.08 13.40 15.35
CA THR A 220 13.32 12.76 14.26
C THR A 220 13.46 13.51 12.94
N ALA A 221 13.45 14.84 12.96
CA ALA A 221 13.69 15.68 11.79
C ALA A 221 15.11 15.51 11.23
N ALA A 222 16.13 15.45 12.09
CA ALA A 222 17.50 15.20 11.66
C ALA A 222 17.65 13.82 10.98
N ILE A 223 17.01 12.78 11.51
CA ILE A 223 16.99 11.44 10.88
C ILE A 223 16.36 11.47 9.49
N ILE A 224 15.40 12.37 9.22
CA ILE A 224 14.74 12.52 7.91
C ILE A 224 15.58 13.38 6.96
N VAL A 225 16.12 14.48 7.46
CA VAL A 225 16.77 15.52 6.66
C VAL A 225 18.19 15.15 6.28
N VAL A 226 18.94 14.49 7.18
CA VAL A 226 20.34 14.10 6.93
C VAL A 226 20.48 13.18 5.71
N PRO A 227 19.65 12.13 5.51
CA PRO A 227 19.69 11.31 4.29
C PRO A 227 19.39 12.11 3.02
N TYR A 228 18.51 13.11 3.10
CA TYR A 228 18.11 13.95 1.97
C TYR A 228 19.24 14.85 1.47
N PHE A 229 20.08 15.36 2.38
CA PHE A 229 21.26 16.14 2.04
C PHE A 229 22.51 15.30 1.78
N ALA A 230 22.51 14.01 2.17
CA ALA A 230 23.61 13.09 1.94
C ALA A 230 23.50 12.31 0.61
N SER A 231 22.36 12.38 -0.08
CA SER A 231 22.14 11.65 -1.33
C SER A 231 22.40 12.52 -2.55
N ASP A 232 23.62 12.46 -3.09
CA ASP A 232 23.95 12.93 -4.45
C ASP A 232 23.43 11.98 -5.55
N LYS A 233 22.73 10.90 -5.19
CA LYS A 233 22.25 9.90 -6.15
C LYS A 233 20.87 10.28 -6.69
N LYS A 234 20.77 10.26 -8.02
CA LYS A 234 19.51 10.29 -8.79
C LYS A 234 18.67 9.07 -8.40
N GLU A 235 17.68 9.27 -7.54
CA GLU A 235 16.80 8.22 -7.03
C GLU A 235 15.57 8.06 -7.93
N ILE A 236 15.24 6.82 -8.29
CA ILE A 236 14.05 6.45 -9.06
C ILE A 236 13.11 5.68 -8.14
N THR A 237 11.86 6.11 -8.07
CA THR A 237 10.83 5.43 -7.28
C THR A 237 9.98 4.53 -8.16
N ILE A 238 9.99 3.22 -7.88
CA ILE A 238 9.16 2.23 -8.57
C ILE A 238 8.10 1.72 -7.60
N ALA A 239 6.83 1.81 -7.97
CA ALA A 239 5.74 1.31 -7.13
C ALA A 239 5.06 0.09 -7.72
N GLY A 240 4.44 -0.72 -6.87
CA GLY A 240 3.68 -1.90 -7.27
C GLY A 240 2.23 -1.81 -6.80
N LYS A 241 1.33 -2.44 -7.55
CA LYS A 241 -0.04 -2.72 -7.11
C LYS A 241 -0.03 -3.70 -5.93
N LEU A 242 -1.19 -3.89 -5.30
CA LEU A 242 -1.37 -4.92 -4.27
C LEU A 242 -1.13 -6.32 -4.87
N GLY A 243 -0.35 -7.15 -4.18
CA GLY A 243 -0.15 -8.57 -4.52
C GLY A 243 1.31 -8.95 -4.77
N ALA A 244 1.58 -10.27 -4.76
CA ALA A 244 2.91 -10.81 -4.96
C ALA A 244 3.50 -10.50 -6.34
N GLU A 245 2.72 -10.65 -7.41
CA GLU A 245 3.21 -10.46 -8.77
C GLU A 245 3.73 -9.04 -9.00
N PRO A 246 2.97 -7.96 -8.74
CA PRO A 246 3.51 -6.60 -8.83
C PRO A 246 4.74 -6.38 -7.94
N GLU A 247 4.76 -6.95 -6.73
CA GLU A 247 5.89 -6.82 -5.81
C GLU A 247 7.17 -7.50 -6.35
N ILE A 248 7.04 -8.65 -7.01
CA ILE A 248 8.15 -9.34 -7.67
C ILE A 248 8.67 -8.46 -8.84
N LEU A 249 7.77 -7.96 -9.68
CA LEU A 249 8.12 -7.17 -10.87
C LEU A 249 8.88 -5.87 -10.52
N ILE A 250 8.44 -5.13 -9.50
CA ILE A 250 9.14 -3.90 -9.09
C ILE A 250 10.55 -4.18 -8.55
N ASN A 251 10.72 -5.32 -7.87
CA ASN A 251 12.03 -5.74 -7.40
C ASN A 251 12.92 -6.20 -8.57
N MET A 252 12.34 -6.86 -9.59
CA MET A 252 13.07 -7.16 -10.83
C MET A 252 13.53 -5.88 -11.52
N TYR A 253 12.66 -4.87 -11.64
CA TYR A 253 13.00 -3.58 -12.25
C TYR A 253 14.13 -2.89 -11.48
N LYS A 254 14.04 -2.84 -10.15
CA LYS A 254 15.12 -2.35 -9.28
C LYS A 254 16.44 -3.04 -9.57
N LEU A 255 16.46 -4.38 -9.56
CA LEU A 255 17.68 -5.16 -9.71
C LEU A 255 18.32 -4.98 -11.09
N VAL A 256 17.54 -4.97 -12.18
CA VAL A 256 18.12 -4.77 -13.52
C VAL A 256 18.63 -3.34 -13.74
N ILE A 257 17.98 -2.34 -13.13
CA ILE A 257 18.44 -0.94 -13.21
C ILE A 257 19.73 -0.75 -12.42
N GLU A 258 19.79 -1.23 -11.18
CA GLU A 258 20.96 -1.08 -10.30
C GLU A 258 22.17 -1.93 -10.73
N ASP A 259 21.96 -2.99 -11.53
CA ASP A 259 23.05 -3.80 -12.12
C ASP A 259 23.79 -3.08 -13.27
N GLU A 260 23.10 -2.22 -14.02
CA GLU A 260 23.67 -1.56 -15.21
C GLU A 260 23.84 -0.04 -15.10
N THR A 261 23.34 0.58 -14.03
CA THR A 261 23.34 2.04 -13.89
C THR A 261 23.73 2.45 -12.46
N ASP A 262 24.18 3.70 -12.32
CA ASP A 262 24.45 4.30 -11.00
C ASP A 262 23.16 4.83 -10.32
N LEU A 263 22.00 4.67 -10.96
CA LEU A 263 20.71 5.06 -10.40
C LEU A 263 20.40 4.21 -9.18
N LYS A 264 19.90 4.85 -8.14
CA LYS A 264 19.41 4.16 -6.95
C LYS A 264 17.90 4.00 -7.10
N VAL A 265 17.39 2.79 -6.89
CA VAL A 265 15.96 2.51 -7.02
C VAL A 265 15.33 2.31 -5.65
N ASN A 266 14.32 3.10 -5.34
CA ASN A 266 13.45 2.92 -4.19
C ASN A 266 12.16 2.20 -4.61
N VAL A 267 11.84 1.07 -3.98
CA VAL A 267 10.62 0.30 -4.29
C VAL A 267 9.52 0.60 -3.27
N LYS A 268 8.30 0.83 -3.76
CA LYS A 268 7.08 1.02 -2.94
C LYS A 268 6.08 -0.11 -3.24
N PRO A 269 6.20 -1.26 -2.57
CA PRO A 269 5.30 -2.38 -2.78
C PRO A 269 3.90 -2.05 -2.26
N ASN A 270 2.87 -2.71 -2.80
CA ASN A 270 1.50 -2.64 -2.29
C ASN A 270 0.96 -1.21 -2.11
N MET A 271 1.34 -0.30 -3.01
CA MET A 271 1.02 1.12 -2.89
C MET A 271 -0.48 1.41 -3.08
N GLY A 272 -1.19 0.51 -3.77
CA GLY A 272 -2.65 0.60 -3.92
C GLY A 272 -3.16 -0.24 -5.09
N LYS A 273 -4.44 -0.02 -5.44
CA LYS A 273 -5.08 -0.65 -6.61
C LYS A 273 -4.72 0.09 -7.90
N THR A 274 -5.11 -0.46 -9.05
CA THR A 274 -4.85 0.03 -10.41
C THR A 274 -4.94 1.55 -10.57
N SER A 275 -6.12 2.14 -10.31
CA SER A 275 -6.31 3.59 -10.53
C SER A 275 -5.49 4.45 -9.57
N PHE A 276 -5.14 3.94 -8.39
CA PHE A 276 -4.32 4.68 -7.43
C PHE A 276 -2.88 4.80 -7.94
N VAL A 277 -2.26 3.68 -8.32
CA VAL A 277 -0.87 3.65 -8.79
C VAL A 277 -0.72 4.40 -10.12
N PHE A 278 -1.70 4.30 -11.02
CA PHE A 278 -1.70 5.09 -12.26
C PHE A 278 -1.76 6.61 -12.00
N ASN A 279 -2.61 7.06 -11.07
CA ASN A 279 -2.67 8.48 -10.71
C ASN A 279 -1.41 8.96 -9.97
N ALA A 280 -0.76 8.09 -9.19
CA ALA A 280 0.53 8.37 -8.59
C ALA A 280 1.59 8.61 -9.67
N LEU A 281 1.64 7.76 -10.70
CA LEU A 281 2.54 7.95 -11.84
C LEU A 281 2.20 9.26 -12.57
N LYS A 282 0.92 9.49 -12.87
CA LYS A 282 0.45 10.69 -13.57
C LYS A 282 0.84 11.99 -12.85
N SER A 283 0.78 11.99 -11.52
CA SER A 283 1.15 13.14 -10.68
C SER A 283 2.67 13.30 -10.51
N GLY A 284 3.46 12.28 -10.87
CA GLY A 284 4.91 12.23 -10.68
C GLY A 284 5.34 11.87 -9.26
N ASP A 285 4.45 11.27 -8.45
CA ASP A 285 4.76 10.78 -7.10
C ASP A 285 5.59 9.48 -7.12
N ILE A 286 5.59 8.81 -8.27
CA ILE A 286 6.42 7.65 -8.61
C ILE A 286 6.92 7.83 -10.04
N ASP A 287 8.01 7.15 -10.38
CA ASP A 287 8.65 7.26 -11.69
C ASP A 287 8.25 6.14 -12.63
N ILE A 288 8.08 4.92 -12.11
CA ILE A 288 7.80 3.70 -12.90
C ILE A 288 6.85 2.79 -12.12
N TYR A 289 5.98 2.06 -12.81
CA TYR A 289 5.31 0.90 -12.24
C TYR A 289 4.99 -0.17 -13.31
N PRO A 290 4.82 -1.45 -12.94
CA PRO A 290 4.35 -2.49 -13.85
C PRO A 290 2.84 -2.33 -14.08
N GLU A 291 2.45 -2.19 -15.33
CA GLU A 291 1.03 -2.21 -15.75
C GLU A 291 0.78 -3.33 -16.76
N PHE A 292 -0.49 -3.74 -16.91
CA PHE A 292 -0.90 -4.79 -17.83
C PHE A 292 -1.57 -4.21 -19.08
N THR A 293 -1.26 -4.79 -20.23
CA THR A 293 -1.78 -4.38 -21.54
C THR A 293 -3.31 -4.26 -21.58
N GLY A 294 -4.05 -5.29 -21.15
CA GLY A 294 -5.51 -5.27 -21.12
C GLY A 294 -6.08 -4.21 -20.16
N THR A 295 -5.45 -4.02 -18.99
CA THR A 295 -5.85 -3.01 -18.01
C THR A 295 -5.75 -1.59 -18.59
N VAL A 296 -4.71 -1.31 -19.38
CA VAL A 296 -4.56 -0.01 -20.04
C VAL A 296 -5.75 0.30 -20.93
N LEU A 297 -6.13 -0.66 -21.78
CA LEU A 297 -7.25 -0.49 -22.71
C LEU A 297 -8.57 -0.30 -21.96
N GLU A 298 -8.89 -1.22 -21.05
CA GLU A 298 -10.20 -1.26 -20.39
C GLU A 298 -10.39 -0.13 -19.38
N THR A 299 -9.38 0.14 -18.56
CA THR A 299 -9.53 1.04 -17.40
C THR A 299 -9.18 2.49 -17.74
N PHE A 300 -8.10 2.72 -18.49
CA PHE A 300 -7.56 4.07 -18.69
C PHE A 300 -8.01 4.69 -20.01
N LEU A 301 -7.88 3.95 -21.12
CA LEU A 301 -8.32 4.40 -22.44
C LEU A 301 -9.82 4.21 -22.64
N LYS A 302 -10.44 3.27 -21.92
CA LYS A 302 -11.84 2.85 -22.07
C LYS A 302 -12.16 2.44 -23.51
N GLU A 303 -11.23 1.71 -24.11
CA GLU A 303 -11.33 1.16 -25.46
C GLU A 303 -11.41 -0.37 -25.39
N ASN A 304 -12.13 -0.98 -26.32
CA ASN A 304 -12.09 -2.42 -26.50
C ASN A 304 -10.81 -2.81 -27.25
N ALA A 305 -10.23 -3.95 -26.88
CA ALA A 305 -9.17 -4.58 -27.65
C ALA A 305 -9.70 -4.93 -29.05
N LYS A 306 -8.98 -4.51 -30.09
CA LYS A 306 -9.37 -4.80 -31.49
C LYS A 306 -9.20 -6.27 -31.85
N THR A 307 -8.22 -6.91 -31.23
CA THR A 307 -7.88 -8.32 -31.39
C THR A 307 -7.43 -8.86 -30.03
N HIS A 308 -7.25 -10.17 -29.92
CA HIS A 308 -6.63 -10.81 -28.74
C HIS A 308 -5.18 -11.21 -29.02
N ASP A 309 -4.57 -10.69 -30.09
CA ASP A 309 -3.14 -10.85 -30.34
C ASP A 309 -2.34 -10.00 -29.35
N PRO A 310 -1.40 -10.58 -28.58
CA PRO A 310 -0.68 -9.83 -27.55
C PRO A 310 0.12 -8.63 -28.07
N GLU A 311 0.74 -8.72 -29.24
CA GLU A 311 1.57 -7.64 -29.80
C GLU A 311 0.71 -6.48 -30.33
N GLU A 312 -0.44 -6.80 -30.94
CA GLU A 312 -1.41 -5.79 -31.38
C GLU A 312 -2.05 -5.07 -30.19
N VAL A 313 -2.43 -5.80 -29.13
CA VAL A 313 -2.99 -5.21 -27.91
C VAL A 313 -1.95 -4.35 -27.19
N TYR A 314 -0.70 -4.80 -27.10
CA TYR A 314 0.40 -3.97 -26.59
C TYR A 314 0.56 -2.68 -27.41
N THR A 315 0.55 -2.78 -28.74
CA THR A 315 0.68 -1.62 -29.63
C THR A 315 -0.45 -0.62 -29.43
N GLN A 316 -1.69 -1.08 -29.35
CA GLN A 316 -2.85 -0.22 -29.07
C GLN A 316 -2.71 0.47 -27.70
N ALA A 317 -2.35 -0.28 -26.66
CA ALA A 317 -2.16 0.25 -25.30
C ALA A 317 -1.04 1.29 -25.24
N ARG A 318 0.12 1.00 -25.87
CA ARG A 318 1.28 1.90 -25.95
C ARG A 318 0.91 3.21 -26.64
N ASP A 319 0.28 3.13 -27.81
CA ASP A 319 -0.02 4.31 -28.62
C ASP A 319 -1.10 5.18 -27.97
N GLY A 320 -2.10 4.57 -27.32
CA GLY A 320 -3.10 5.29 -26.53
C GLY A 320 -2.50 6.00 -25.32
N LEU A 321 -1.62 5.33 -24.56
CA LEU A 321 -0.92 5.94 -23.43
C LEU A 321 -0.03 7.13 -23.83
N ALA A 322 0.70 6.99 -24.93
CA ALA A 322 1.55 8.06 -25.46
C ALA A 322 0.70 9.28 -25.87
N LYS A 323 -0.44 9.03 -26.53
CA LYS A 323 -1.34 10.09 -27.03
C LYS A 323 -2.10 10.81 -25.92
N ASP A 324 -2.73 10.07 -25.00
CA ASP A 324 -3.70 10.63 -24.06
C ASP A 324 -3.08 11.03 -22.71
N PHE A 325 -1.91 10.49 -22.37
CA PHE A 325 -1.28 10.68 -21.05
C PHE A 325 0.19 11.09 -21.08
N ASP A 326 0.82 11.20 -22.26
CA ASP A 326 2.27 11.43 -22.40
C ASP A 326 3.11 10.43 -21.57
N MET A 327 2.76 9.15 -21.72
CA MET A 327 3.40 8.04 -21.03
C MET A 327 4.11 7.12 -22.01
N THR A 328 5.29 6.65 -21.61
CA THR A 328 6.05 5.64 -22.33
C THR A 328 5.80 4.26 -21.72
N TYR A 329 5.35 3.32 -22.55
CA TYR A 329 5.10 1.93 -22.19
C TYR A 329 6.11 1.01 -22.89
N LEU A 330 7.03 0.43 -22.11
CA LEU A 330 8.10 -0.43 -22.63
C LEU A 330 7.56 -1.81 -23.05
N LYS A 331 8.43 -2.63 -23.64
CA LYS A 331 8.00 -3.93 -24.17
C LYS A 331 7.56 -4.87 -23.04
N PRO A 332 6.47 -5.63 -23.23
CA PRO A 332 5.97 -6.53 -22.22
C PRO A 332 6.86 -7.75 -22.01
N MET A 333 6.74 -8.33 -20.82
CA MET A 333 7.20 -9.69 -20.53
C MET A 333 6.31 -10.72 -21.25
N LYS A 334 6.73 -11.98 -21.32
CA LYS A 334 6.04 -13.03 -22.08
C LYS A 334 4.75 -13.49 -21.39
N TYR A 335 4.73 -13.55 -20.07
CA TYR A 335 3.59 -14.06 -19.32
C TYR A 335 2.31 -13.26 -19.61
N ASN A 336 1.17 -13.93 -19.52
CA ASN A 336 -0.14 -13.37 -19.80
C ASN A 336 -1.07 -13.62 -18.62
N ASN A 337 -1.17 -12.68 -17.67
CA ASN A 337 -2.00 -12.80 -16.46
C ASN A 337 -3.49 -12.57 -16.76
N THR A 338 -4.07 -13.49 -17.52
CA THR A 338 -5.47 -13.48 -17.94
C THR A 338 -6.24 -14.65 -17.31
N TYR A 339 -7.55 -14.71 -17.56
CA TYR A 339 -8.36 -15.86 -17.15
C TYR A 339 -7.82 -17.16 -17.78
N ALA A 340 -7.96 -18.24 -17.04
CA ALA A 340 -7.53 -19.56 -17.44
C ALA A 340 -8.51 -20.62 -16.96
N LEU A 341 -8.54 -21.75 -17.65
CA LEU A 341 -9.20 -22.96 -17.19
C LEU A 341 -8.15 -23.95 -16.70
N ALA A 342 -8.36 -24.50 -15.52
CA ALA A 342 -7.44 -25.46 -14.91
C ALA A 342 -8.20 -26.70 -14.44
N VAL A 343 -7.57 -27.86 -14.63
CA VAL A 343 -8.11 -29.18 -14.28
C VAL A 343 -7.18 -29.90 -13.30
N SER A 344 -7.71 -30.92 -12.61
CA SER A 344 -6.88 -31.78 -11.77
C SER A 344 -5.88 -32.58 -12.62
N PRO A 345 -4.67 -32.89 -12.11
CA PRO A 345 -3.67 -33.68 -12.83
C PRO A 345 -4.18 -35.04 -13.28
N GLU A 346 -4.99 -35.68 -12.45
CA GLU A 346 -5.57 -36.99 -12.72
C GLU A 346 -6.53 -36.90 -13.90
N PHE A 347 -7.43 -35.91 -13.89
CA PHE A 347 -8.42 -35.72 -14.96
C PHE A 347 -7.74 -35.31 -16.28
N ALA A 348 -6.71 -34.46 -16.23
CA ALA A 348 -5.92 -34.09 -17.41
C ALA A 348 -5.26 -35.32 -18.04
N LYS A 349 -4.62 -36.17 -17.22
CA LYS A 349 -3.88 -37.33 -17.72
C LYS A 349 -4.81 -38.42 -18.24
N GLU A 350 -5.93 -38.67 -17.59
CA GLU A 350 -6.91 -39.68 -18.01
C GLU A 350 -7.54 -39.34 -19.36
N ASN A 351 -7.73 -38.05 -19.65
CA ASN A 351 -8.43 -37.58 -20.84
C ASN A 351 -7.51 -36.89 -21.88
N ASN A 352 -6.19 -36.89 -21.65
CA ASN A 352 -5.18 -36.22 -22.49
C ASN A 352 -5.48 -34.73 -22.76
N LEU A 353 -5.79 -33.97 -21.70
CA LEU A 353 -6.18 -32.57 -21.81
C LEU A 353 -4.96 -31.64 -21.82
N GLU A 354 -4.77 -30.92 -22.93
CA GLU A 354 -3.74 -29.89 -23.08
C GLU A 354 -4.35 -28.52 -23.37
N LYS A 355 -5.51 -28.48 -24.04
CA LYS A 355 -6.17 -27.27 -24.55
C LYS A 355 -7.61 -27.18 -24.08
N ILE A 356 -8.20 -25.98 -24.13
CA ILE A 356 -9.61 -25.78 -23.78
C ILE A 356 -10.51 -26.58 -24.73
N SER A 357 -10.20 -26.61 -26.03
CA SER A 357 -10.96 -27.40 -27.01
C SER A 357 -11.00 -28.91 -26.70
N ASP A 358 -10.01 -29.46 -25.99
CA ASP A 358 -9.96 -30.88 -25.61
C ASP A 358 -11.06 -31.26 -24.59
N LEU A 359 -11.70 -30.27 -23.94
CA LEU A 359 -12.83 -30.52 -23.03
C LEU A 359 -14.10 -30.95 -23.76
N GLY A 360 -14.22 -30.69 -25.06
CA GLY A 360 -15.42 -30.98 -25.85
C GLY A 360 -15.83 -32.45 -25.79
N PRO A 361 -14.96 -33.40 -26.17
CA PRO A 361 -15.26 -34.83 -26.12
C PRO A 361 -15.59 -35.39 -24.73
N VAL A 362 -15.23 -34.67 -23.66
CA VAL A 362 -15.38 -35.13 -22.27
C VAL A 362 -16.29 -34.22 -21.44
N SER A 363 -17.06 -33.33 -22.08
CA SER A 363 -17.88 -32.31 -21.41
C SER A 363 -18.87 -32.89 -20.39
N ASP A 364 -19.37 -34.10 -20.64
CA ASP A 364 -20.30 -34.81 -19.75
C ASP A 364 -19.62 -35.32 -18.46
N GLN A 365 -18.29 -35.46 -18.47
CA GLN A 365 -17.49 -35.87 -17.32
C GLN A 365 -16.99 -34.65 -16.51
N VAL A 366 -17.16 -33.44 -17.03
CA VAL A 366 -16.72 -32.20 -16.39
C VAL A 366 -17.65 -31.84 -15.23
N LYS A 367 -17.04 -31.66 -14.06
CA LYS A 367 -17.62 -31.06 -12.87
C LYS A 367 -16.97 -29.70 -12.70
N ALA A 368 -17.60 -28.66 -13.24
CA ALA A 368 -17.05 -27.30 -13.24
C ALA A 368 -17.37 -26.56 -11.93
N GLY A 369 -16.34 -26.00 -11.31
CA GLY A 369 -16.47 -25.09 -10.17
C GLY A 369 -16.02 -23.68 -10.56
N PHE A 370 -16.98 -22.81 -10.88
CA PHE A 370 -16.70 -21.45 -11.33
C PHE A 370 -17.00 -20.39 -10.28
N THR A 371 -16.32 -19.26 -10.33
CA THR A 371 -16.81 -18.05 -9.66
C THR A 371 -18.13 -17.58 -10.28
N LEU A 372 -18.97 -16.91 -9.48
CA LEU A 372 -20.20 -16.30 -9.99
C LEU A 372 -19.89 -15.28 -11.09
N GLU A 373 -18.82 -14.50 -10.91
CA GLU A 373 -18.37 -13.51 -11.88
C GLU A 373 -17.98 -14.18 -13.20
N PHE A 374 -17.05 -15.15 -13.18
CA PHE A 374 -16.58 -15.83 -14.40
C PHE A 374 -17.73 -16.50 -15.17
N LYS A 375 -18.72 -17.05 -14.47
CA LYS A 375 -19.89 -17.66 -15.09
C LYS A 375 -20.66 -16.67 -15.99
N ASP A 376 -20.80 -15.42 -15.57
CA ASP A 376 -21.71 -14.45 -16.20
C ASP A 376 -21.03 -13.50 -17.19
N ARG A 377 -19.69 -13.50 -17.24
CA ARG A 377 -18.85 -12.67 -18.12
C ARG A 377 -18.80 -13.15 -19.57
N SER A 378 -18.78 -12.21 -20.52
CA SER A 378 -18.61 -12.48 -21.96
C SER A 378 -17.20 -12.93 -22.33
N ASP A 379 -16.20 -12.46 -21.60
CA ASP A 379 -14.81 -12.94 -21.62
C ASP A 379 -14.58 -14.03 -20.56
N GLY A 380 -15.64 -14.65 -20.04
CA GLY A 380 -15.63 -15.77 -19.12
C GLY A 380 -16.37 -16.98 -19.71
N TYR A 381 -17.18 -17.66 -18.90
CA TYR A 381 -17.88 -18.87 -19.33
C TYR A 381 -18.85 -18.63 -20.49
N LYS A 382 -19.55 -17.48 -20.57
CA LYS A 382 -20.39 -17.20 -21.76
C LYS A 382 -19.56 -17.16 -23.04
N GLY A 383 -18.38 -16.57 -22.98
CA GLY A 383 -17.41 -16.60 -24.08
C GLY A 383 -16.94 -18.01 -24.43
N ILE A 384 -16.75 -18.87 -23.43
CA ILE A 384 -16.44 -20.29 -23.64
C ILE A 384 -17.58 -20.99 -24.37
N GLN A 385 -18.83 -20.74 -23.97
CA GLN A 385 -20.01 -21.31 -24.64
C GLN A 385 -20.09 -20.83 -26.10
N ASP A 386 -19.89 -19.54 -26.36
CA ASP A 386 -20.03 -18.95 -27.68
C ASP A 386 -18.88 -19.32 -28.62
N LYS A 387 -17.64 -19.33 -28.12
CA LYS A 387 -16.42 -19.51 -28.93
C LYS A 387 -16.02 -20.98 -29.06
N TYR A 388 -16.06 -21.73 -27.96
CA TYR A 388 -15.67 -23.14 -27.93
C TYR A 388 -16.85 -24.10 -28.11
N GLY A 389 -18.10 -23.64 -28.00
CA GLY A 389 -19.28 -24.51 -28.04
C GLY A 389 -19.41 -25.43 -26.83
N LEU A 390 -18.70 -25.14 -25.74
CA LEU A 390 -18.65 -25.98 -24.55
C LEU A 390 -19.76 -25.63 -23.57
N THR A 391 -20.51 -26.64 -23.14
CA THR A 391 -21.47 -26.51 -22.04
C THR A 391 -21.27 -27.63 -21.03
N PHE A 392 -21.29 -27.29 -19.74
CA PHE A 392 -21.10 -28.25 -18.66
C PHE A 392 -22.41 -28.48 -17.91
N SER A 393 -22.89 -29.72 -17.93
CA SER A 393 -24.13 -30.12 -17.26
C SER A 393 -24.01 -30.08 -15.73
N ASN A 394 -22.79 -30.28 -15.20
CA ASN A 394 -22.48 -30.22 -13.77
C ASN A 394 -21.61 -29.00 -13.44
N LEU A 395 -22.22 -27.82 -13.47
CA LEU A 395 -21.60 -26.56 -13.09
C LEU A 395 -22.12 -26.09 -11.72
N LYS A 396 -21.19 -25.79 -10.81
CA LYS A 396 -21.48 -25.17 -9.51
C LYS A 396 -20.73 -23.86 -9.38
N THR A 397 -21.42 -22.84 -8.87
CA THR A 397 -20.77 -21.58 -8.49
C THR A 397 -20.27 -21.65 -7.06
N MET A 398 -19.08 -21.11 -6.81
CA MET A 398 -18.42 -21.18 -5.50
C MET A 398 -17.46 -20.01 -5.30
N GLU A 399 -17.19 -19.69 -4.03
CA GLU A 399 -16.25 -18.63 -3.64
C GLU A 399 -14.82 -18.94 -4.14
N PRO A 400 -14.04 -17.95 -4.62
CA PRO A 400 -12.75 -18.15 -5.28
C PRO A 400 -11.79 -19.13 -4.56
N LYS A 401 -11.63 -18.99 -3.23
CA LYS A 401 -10.72 -19.84 -2.45
C LYS A 401 -11.25 -21.25 -2.20
N LEU A 402 -12.58 -21.43 -2.18
CA LEU A 402 -13.18 -22.76 -1.93
C LEU A 402 -12.99 -23.71 -3.11
N ARG A 403 -12.83 -23.17 -4.33
CA ARG A 403 -12.69 -23.94 -5.57
C ARG A 403 -11.42 -24.79 -5.57
N TYR A 404 -10.33 -24.23 -5.06
CA TYR A 404 -9.06 -24.95 -4.92
C TYR A 404 -9.12 -26.11 -3.90
N ASN A 405 -9.93 -25.99 -2.85
CA ASN A 405 -10.18 -27.12 -1.94
C ASN A 405 -11.12 -28.16 -2.55
N ALA A 406 -12.14 -27.71 -3.28
CA ALA A 406 -13.11 -28.58 -3.94
C ALA A 406 -12.47 -29.42 -5.08
N ILE A 407 -11.51 -28.87 -5.82
CA ILE A 407 -10.80 -29.64 -6.85
C ILE A 407 -9.85 -30.67 -6.21
N LYS A 408 -9.25 -30.33 -5.06
CA LYS A 408 -8.40 -31.25 -4.29
C LYS A 408 -9.20 -32.40 -3.67
N SER A 409 -10.43 -32.18 -3.23
CA SER A 409 -11.32 -33.24 -2.72
C SER A 409 -11.96 -34.09 -3.83
N GLY A 410 -11.85 -33.67 -5.09
CA GLY A 410 -12.49 -34.33 -6.23
C GLY A 410 -13.98 -34.01 -6.40
N ASP A 411 -14.49 -33.01 -5.66
CA ASP A 411 -15.88 -32.53 -5.79
C ASP A 411 -16.10 -31.82 -7.15
N ILE A 412 -15.05 -31.19 -7.66
CA ILE A 412 -14.95 -30.64 -9.01
C ILE A 412 -13.67 -31.15 -9.68
N ASN A 413 -13.58 -31.07 -11.01
CA ASN A 413 -12.38 -31.42 -11.79
C ASN A 413 -11.96 -30.33 -12.79
N LEU A 414 -12.72 -29.23 -12.88
CA LEU A 414 -12.43 -28.04 -13.68
C LEU A 414 -12.73 -26.79 -12.87
N LEU A 415 -11.89 -25.76 -12.96
CA LEU A 415 -12.10 -24.46 -12.32
C LEU A 415 -11.58 -23.30 -13.19
N ASP A 416 -12.10 -22.08 -12.97
CA ASP A 416 -11.55 -20.84 -13.49
C ASP A 416 -10.39 -20.34 -12.62
N ALA A 417 -9.34 -19.77 -13.18
CA ALA A 417 -8.24 -19.17 -12.41
C ALA A 417 -7.68 -17.97 -13.17
N TYR A 418 -6.76 -17.23 -12.56
CA TYR A 418 -5.82 -16.45 -13.35
C TYR A 418 -4.61 -17.33 -13.69
N SER A 419 -4.08 -17.19 -14.90
CA SER A 419 -2.99 -18.03 -15.42
C SER A 419 -1.74 -18.02 -14.53
N THR A 420 -1.50 -16.93 -13.79
CA THR A 420 -0.35 -16.74 -12.89
C THR A 420 -0.67 -16.98 -11.40
N ASP A 421 -1.87 -17.46 -11.06
CA ASP A 421 -2.26 -17.74 -9.67
C ASP A 421 -1.30 -18.72 -8.99
N SER A 422 -0.92 -18.41 -7.75
CA SER A 422 -0.04 -19.26 -6.92
C SER A 422 -0.64 -20.64 -6.64
N GLU A 423 -1.96 -20.70 -6.53
CA GLU A 423 -2.73 -21.88 -6.18
C GLU A 423 -2.63 -22.94 -7.28
N LEU A 424 -2.51 -22.54 -8.55
CA LEU A 424 -2.27 -23.48 -9.65
C LEU A 424 -1.00 -24.30 -9.42
N ALA A 425 0.07 -23.67 -8.94
CA ALA A 425 1.31 -24.36 -8.58
C ALA A 425 1.17 -25.15 -7.25
N GLN A 426 0.50 -24.57 -6.25
CA GLN A 426 0.28 -25.21 -4.94
C GLN A 426 -0.47 -26.55 -5.05
N TYR A 427 -1.52 -26.57 -5.86
CA TYR A 427 -2.36 -27.74 -6.08
C TYR A 427 -1.94 -28.55 -7.31
N LYS A 428 -0.83 -28.14 -7.96
CA LYS A 428 -0.23 -28.77 -9.14
C LYS A 428 -1.20 -28.93 -10.31
N LEU A 429 -2.15 -28.01 -10.47
CA LEU A 429 -3.20 -28.11 -11.47
C LEU A 429 -2.64 -27.97 -12.89
N LYS A 430 -3.27 -28.65 -13.84
CA LYS A 430 -2.96 -28.49 -15.26
C LYS A 430 -3.78 -27.32 -15.81
N VAL A 431 -3.09 -26.26 -16.22
CA VAL A 431 -3.71 -25.16 -16.98
C VAL A 431 -3.82 -25.55 -18.45
N LEU A 432 -5.00 -25.33 -19.03
CA LEU A 432 -5.31 -25.61 -20.42
C LEU A 432 -4.94 -24.41 -21.30
N GLU A 433 -4.33 -24.68 -22.46
CA GLU A 433 -4.05 -23.67 -23.49
C GLU A 433 -5.36 -23.11 -24.05
N ASP A 434 -5.51 -21.78 -24.06
CA ASP A 434 -6.61 -21.07 -24.73
C ASP A 434 -6.36 -21.01 -26.24
N ASP A 435 -6.55 -22.16 -26.90
CA ASP A 435 -6.17 -22.40 -28.29
C ASP A 435 -6.98 -21.60 -29.33
N GLN A 436 -8.13 -21.05 -28.93
CA GLN A 436 -8.91 -20.12 -29.74
C GLN A 436 -8.74 -18.65 -29.31
N GLN A 437 -7.89 -18.33 -28.33
CA GLN A 437 -7.62 -16.96 -27.86
C GLN A 437 -8.91 -16.24 -27.41
N LEU A 438 -9.72 -16.87 -26.56
CA LEU A 438 -10.89 -16.21 -25.96
C LEU A 438 -10.49 -15.08 -25.02
N PHE A 439 -9.47 -15.30 -24.20
CA PHE A 439 -9.16 -14.39 -23.11
C PHE A 439 -8.26 -13.23 -23.60
N PRO A 440 -8.59 -11.97 -23.27
CA PRO A 440 -7.77 -10.84 -23.67
C PRO A 440 -6.38 -10.90 -23.01
N PRO A 441 -5.33 -10.39 -23.66
CA PRO A 441 -3.98 -10.46 -23.13
C PRO A 441 -3.68 -9.38 -22.08
N TYR A 442 -3.13 -9.80 -20.95
CA TYR A 442 -2.68 -9.02 -19.80
C TYR A 442 -1.21 -9.28 -19.53
N GLN A 443 -0.35 -8.84 -20.44
CA GLN A 443 1.09 -8.92 -20.25
C GLN A 443 1.56 -7.71 -19.44
N GLY A 444 2.37 -7.94 -18.42
CA GLY A 444 2.97 -6.86 -17.66
C GLY A 444 4.06 -6.16 -18.45
N ALA A 445 4.15 -4.84 -18.34
CA ALA A 445 5.27 -4.07 -18.85
C ALA A 445 5.59 -2.83 -17.99
N PRO A 446 6.84 -2.31 -18.05
CA PRO A 446 7.19 -1.06 -17.38
C PRO A 446 6.47 0.14 -18.01
N LEU A 447 5.73 0.88 -17.19
CA LEU A 447 5.06 2.13 -17.55
C LEU A 447 5.69 3.30 -16.80
N MET A 448 5.98 4.40 -17.50
CA MET A 448 6.52 5.64 -16.94
C MET A 448 6.04 6.87 -17.71
N LEU A 449 6.20 8.06 -17.16
CA LEU A 449 5.99 9.31 -17.93
C LEU A 449 7.09 9.44 -18.99
N THR A 450 6.77 9.96 -20.18
CA THR A 450 7.76 10.18 -21.25
C THR A 450 8.92 11.06 -20.74
N LYS A 451 8.59 12.14 -20.02
CA LYS A 451 9.59 13.04 -19.39
C LYS A 451 10.56 12.32 -18.44
N THR A 452 10.15 11.23 -17.79
CA THR A 452 11.00 10.44 -16.90
C THR A 452 12.06 9.71 -17.71
N LEU A 453 11.65 9.09 -18.82
CA LEU A 453 12.57 8.42 -19.73
C LEU A 453 13.50 9.40 -20.45
N ASP A 454 13.00 10.57 -20.83
CA ASP A 454 13.83 11.63 -21.44
C ASP A 454 14.91 12.13 -20.47
N LYS A 455 14.59 12.20 -19.17
CA LYS A 455 15.54 12.61 -18.12
C LYS A 455 16.56 11.51 -17.80
N TYR A 456 16.16 10.24 -17.89
CA TYR A 456 16.98 9.07 -17.57
C TYR A 456 16.92 8.03 -18.70
N PRO A 457 17.47 8.33 -19.89
CA PRO A 457 17.40 7.43 -21.05
C PRO A 457 18.07 6.08 -20.78
N GLU A 458 19.01 6.02 -19.82
CA GLU A 458 19.66 4.81 -19.35
C GLU A 458 18.70 3.76 -18.76
N LEU A 459 17.46 4.13 -18.38
CA LEU A 459 16.44 3.19 -17.88
C LEU A 459 15.96 2.19 -18.94
N LYS A 460 15.98 2.58 -20.23
CA LYS A 460 15.36 1.79 -21.30
C LYS A 460 16.02 0.43 -21.49
N LYS A 461 17.35 0.40 -21.51
CA LYS A 461 18.14 -0.82 -21.77
C LYS A 461 17.96 -1.89 -20.68
N PRO A 462 18.16 -1.60 -19.38
CA PRO A 462 18.01 -2.61 -18.32
C PRO A 462 16.58 -3.14 -18.22
N LEU A 463 15.56 -2.28 -18.30
CA LEU A 463 14.17 -2.72 -18.22
C LEU A 463 13.76 -3.63 -19.38
N ASN A 464 14.23 -3.34 -20.60
CA ASN A 464 13.96 -4.20 -21.76
C ASN A 464 14.70 -5.54 -21.73
N LYS A 465 15.61 -5.80 -20.78
CA LYS A 465 16.14 -7.17 -20.60
C LYS A 465 15.04 -8.17 -20.21
N LEU A 466 13.95 -7.69 -19.62
CA LEU A 466 12.79 -8.50 -19.24
C LEU A 466 11.79 -8.68 -20.38
N ALA A 467 11.93 -7.94 -21.49
CA ALA A 467 11.03 -8.02 -22.63
C ALA A 467 11.02 -9.45 -23.22
N GLY A 468 9.83 -10.03 -23.36
CA GLY A 468 9.66 -11.41 -23.83
C GLY A 468 10.25 -12.50 -22.91
N LYS A 469 10.64 -12.16 -21.67
CA LYS A 469 11.05 -13.11 -20.63
C LYS A 469 9.89 -13.39 -19.68
N ILE A 470 10.05 -14.38 -18.80
CA ILE A 470 9.06 -14.81 -17.80
C ILE A 470 7.86 -15.47 -18.48
N THR A 471 7.78 -16.80 -18.42
CA THR A 471 6.56 -17.53 -18.84
C THR A 471 5.50 -17.52 -17.74
N ASP A 472 4.26 -17.91 -18.07
CA ASP A 472 3.19 -18.09 -17.09
C ASP A 472 3.61 -19.06 -15.97
N ASP A 473 4.26 -20.17 -16.31
CA ASP A 473 4.79 -21.14 -15.35
C ASP A 473 5.85 -20.55 -14.42
N GLU A 474 6.77 -19.77 -14.98
CA GLU A 474 7.79 -19.09 -14.18
C GLU A 474 7.16 -18.07 -13.23
N MET A 475 6.19 -17.29 -13.72
CA MET A 475 5.46 -16.31 -12.90
C MET A 475 4.63 -16.99 -11.80
N ARG A 476 3.89 -18.06 -12.12
CA ARG A 476 3.16 -18.90 -11.14
C ARG A 476 4.08 -19.40 -10.04
N LYS A 477 5.25 -19.94 -10.40
CA LYS A 477 6.23 -20.46 -9.44
C LYS A 477 6.73 -19.34 -8.53
N MET A 478 7.05 -18.17 -9.07
CA MET A 478 7.48 -17.03 -8.27
C MET A 478 6.37 -16.51 -7.34
N ASN A 479 5.13 -16.42 -7.83
CA ASN A 479 3.96 -16.07 -7.01
C ASN A 479 3.75 -17.07 -5.88
N TYR A 480 3.89 -18.37 -6.15
CA TYR A 480 3.81 -19.43 -5.14
C TYR A 480 4.87 -19.29 -4.04
N GLU A 481 6.12 -18.99 -4.41
CA GLU A 481 7.20 -18.78 -3.43
C GLU A 481 6.89 -17.62 -2.47
N VAL A 482 6.23 -16.56 -2.95
CA VAL A 482 5.89 -15.38 -2.15
C VAL A 482 4.60 -15.58 -1.34
N ASN A 483 3.54 -16.08 -1.96
CA ASN A 483 2.22 -16.21 -1.33
C ASN A 483 2.12 -17.42 -0.39
N VAL A 484 2.75 -18.54 -0.75
CA VAL A 484 2.57 -19.82 -0.03
C VAL A 484 3.79 -20.15 0.81
N ASN A 485 5.00 -20.03 0.26
CA ASN A 485 6.23 -20.32 1.02
C ASN A 485 6.73 -19.13 1.86
N GLY A 486 6.11 -17.95 1.72
CA GLY A 486 6.44 -16.75 2.52
C GLY A 486 7.81 -16.13 2.22
N LYS A 487 8.46 -16.47 1.09
CA LYS A 487 9.70 -15.80 0.68
C LYS A 487 9.46 -14.32 0.39
N SER A 488 10.46 -13.48 0.61
CA SER A 488 10.39 -12.08 0.20
C SER A 488 10.42 -11.98 -1.33
N ALA A 489 9.60 -11.09 -1.89
CA ALA A 489 9.56 -10.89 -3.35
C ALA A 489 10.91 -10.45 -3.91
N TYR A 490 11.71 -9.70 -3.13
CA TYR A 490 13.07 -9.33 -3.49
C TYR A 490 13.97 -10.54 -3.72
N THR A 491 13.96 -11.51 -2.80
CA THR A 491 14.78 -12.73 -2.95
C THR A 491 14.32 -13.54 -4.15
N VAL A 492 13.01 -13.72 -4.33
CA VAL A 492 12.46 -14.44 -5.49
C VAL A 492 12.86 -13.78 -6.82
N ALA A 493 12.72 -12.44 -6.91
CA ALA A 493 13.14 -11.68 -8.09
C ALA A 493 14.64 -11.84 -8.36
N LYS A 494 15.48 -11.72 -7.32
CA LYS A 494 16.94 -11.84 -7.43
C LYS A 494 17.38 -13.22 -7.88
N ASP A 495 16.80 -14.27 -7.31
CA ASP A 495 17.13 -15.65 -7.65
C ASP A 495 16.78 -15.94 -9.12
N TYR A 496 15.56 -15.57 -9.56
CA TYR A 496 15.16 -15.73 -10.97
C TYR A 496 16.10 -15.00 -11.93
N LEU A 497 16.44 -13.74 -11.65
CA LEU A 497 17.29 -12.95 -12.54
C LEU A 497 18.71 -13.52 -12.63
N LYS A 498 19.24 -14.09 -11.55
CA LYS A 498 20.55 -14.78 -11.55
C LYS A 498 20.49 -16.10 -12.30
N ASP A 499 19.46 -16.92 -12.07
CA ASP A 499 19.28 -18.21 -12.73
C ASP A 499 19.15 -18.06 -14.26
N GLN A 500 18.52 -16.97 -14.70
CA GLN A 500 18.38 -16.63 -16.12
C GLN A 500 19.58 -15.86 -16.71
N GLY A 501 20.61 -15.57 -15.90
CA GLY A 501 21.80 -14.81 -16.32
C GLY A 501 21.51 -13.36 -16.75
N ILE A 502 20.41 -12.77 -16.26
CA ILE A 502 19.99 -11.40 -16.60
C ILE A 502 20.81 -10.36 -15.82
N ILE A 503 21.17 -10.69 -14.58
CA ILE A 503 22.07 -9.94 -13.68
C ILE A 503 23.20 -10.84 -13.18
N LYS A 504 24.30 -10.25 -12.68
CA LYS A 504 25.45 -10.99 -12.14
C LYS A 504 25.20 -11.59 -10.76
#